data_AF-A0A0B0NNY7-F1
#
_entry.id   AF-A0A0B0NNY7-F1
#
_cell.length_a   1.000
_cell.length_b   1.000
_cell.length_c   1.000
_cell.angle_alpha   90.00
_cell.angle_beta   90.00
_cell.angle_gamma   90.00
#
_symmetry.space_group_name_H-M   'P 1'
#
loop_
_entity.id
_entity.type
_entity.pdbx_description
1 polymer ?
#
loop_
_entity_poly.entity_id
_entity_poly.type
_entity_poly.pdbx_seq_one_letter_code
_entity_poly.pdbx_strand_id
1 'polypeptide(L)'
;MLRYQWEDAIRFWNSKKGEDHERVGTSSRQKQKFTHTAGSRSFACVVEAEEVSSGQKVGRLQLFDITHRKKDGSPMTSEAGEIMVYLLNKI
;
A
#
# COMPACT_ATOMS: atom_id res chain seq x y z
N MET A 1 11.50 22.89 25.75
CA MET A 1 12.79 22.19 25.92
C MET A 1 12.75 20.93 25.05
N LEU A 2 13.15 21.02 23.78
CA LEU A 2 13.01 19.95 22.76
C LEU A 2 14.36 19.31 22.37
N ARG A 3 15.42 19.54 23.14
CA ARG A 3 16.79 19.24 22.69
C ARG A 3 17.20 17.76 22.74
N TYR A 4 16.38 16.88 23.34
CA TYR A 4 16.76 15.48 23.61
C TYR A 4 16.02 14.41 22.79
N GLN A 5 15.01 14.78 21.99
CA GLN A 5 14.19 13.78 21.26
C GLN A 5 14.98 13.03 20.17
N TRP A 6 15.94 13.69 19.51
CA TRP A 6 16.73 13.07 18.45
C TRP A 6 17.81 12.14 19.01
N GLU A 7 18.41 12.47 20.15
CA GLU A 7 19.39 11.62 20.84
C GLU A 7 18.75 10.31 21.29
N ASP A 8 17.52 10.37 21.83
CA ASP A 8 16.75 9.19 22.21
C ASP A 8 16.38 8.32 20.99
N ALA A 9 16.05 8.95 19.85
CA ALA A 9 15.79 8.23 18.61
C ALA A 9 17.05 7.51 18.10
N ILE A 10 18.21 8.17 18.12
CA ILE A 10 19.49 7.56 17.73
C ILE A 10 19.83 6.41 18.69
N ARG A 11 19.69 6.62 20.00
CA ARG A 11 19.94 5.56 20.99
C ARG A 11 19.01 4.37 20.79
N PHE A 12 17.75 4.60 20.44
CA PHE A 12 16.80 3.54 20.15
C PHE A 12 17.20 2.74 18.91
N TRP A 13 17.51 3.40 17.80
CA TRP A 13 17.86 2.71 16.55
C TRP A 13 19.21 1.98 16.62
N ASN A 14 20.15 2.47 17.45
CA ASN A 14 21.40 1.77 17.75
C ASN A 14 21.25 0.66 18.82
N SER A 15 20.06 0.46 19.37
CA SER A 15 19.82 -0.60 20.36
C SER A 15 19.45 -1.92 19.68
N LYS A 16 19.61 -3.03 20.41
CA LYS A 16 19.15 -4.35 19.95
C LYS A 16 17.67 -4.36 19.56
N LYS A 17 16.84 -3.60 20.27
CA LYS A 17 15.42 -3.47 19.97
C LYS A 17 15.18 -2.79 18.61
N GLY A 18 15.98 -1.79 18.27
CA GLY A 18 15.95 -1.14 16.96
C GLY A 18 16.30 -2.11 15.83
N GLU A 19 17.41 -2.86 15.99
CA GLU A 19 17.82 -3.89 15.03
C GLU A 19 16.74 -4.97 14.83
N ASP A 20 16.10 -5.43 15.90
CA ASP A 20 15.03 -6.42 15.82
C ASP A 20 13.81 -5.89 15.06
N HIS A 21 13.44 -4.63 15.31
CA HIS A 21 12.37 -3.96 14.57
C HIS A 21 12.69 -3.81 13.08
N GLU A 22 13.92 -3.45 12.73
CA GLU A 22 14.38 -3.36 11.35
C GLU A 22 14.32 -4.73 10.66
N ARG A 23 14.81 -5.78 11.33
CA ARG A 23 14.76 -7.15 10.81
C ARG A 23 13.33 -7.61 10.55
N VAL A 24 12.42 -7.39 11.50
CA VAL A 24 10.99 -7.73 11.36
C VAL A 24 10.35 -6.92 10.24
N GLY A 25 10.63 -5.61 10.16
CA GLY A 25 10.13 -4.72 9.12
C GLY A 25 10.56 -5.16 7.72
N THR A 26 11.86 -5.44 7.55
CA THR A 26 12.43 -5.90 6.27
C THR A 26 11.86 -7.27 5.87
N SER A 27 11.82 -8.23 6.80
CA SER A 27 11.22 -9.56 6.53
C SER A 27 9.74 -9.46 6.16
N SER A 28 8.98 -8.58 6.82
CA SER A 28 7.56 -8.37 6.53
C SER A 28 7.36 -7.71 5.17
N ARG A 29 8.18 -6.71 4.83
CA ARG A 29 8.16 -6.01 3.54
C ARG A 29 8.53 -6.94 2.39
N GLN A 30 9.49 -7.83 2.57
CA GLN A 30 9.84 -8.86 1.58
C GLN A 30 8.69 -9.82 1.28
N LYS A 31 7.79 -10.07 2.23
CA LYS A 31 6.60 -10.92 2.06
C LYS A 31 5.40 -10.17 1.46
N GLN A 32 5.49 -8.84 1.31
CA GLN A 32 4.39 -8.05 0.75
C GLN A 32 4.26 -8.32 -0.75
N LYS A 33 3.20 -9.06 -1.13
CA LYS A 33 2.92 -9.41 -2.54
C LYS A 33 2.16 -8.34 -3.31
N PHE A 34 1.38 -7.51 -2.61
CA PHE A 34 0.51 -6.50 -3.19
C PHE A 34 0.80 -5.15 -2.57
N THR A 35 1.11 -4.17 -3.41
CA THR A 35 1.26 -2.77 -3.00
C THR A 35 0.24 -1.96 -3.78
N HIS A 36 -0.50 -1.11 -3.08
CA HIS A 36 -1.42 -0.18 -3.75
C HIS A 36 -0.64 0.94 -4.45
N THR A 37 -1.19 1.45 -5.54
CA THR A 37 -0.61 2.44 -6.46
C THR A 37 -1.23 3.82 -6.35
N ALA A 38 -2.14 4.02 -5.40
CA ALA A 38 -2.75 5.32 -5.12
C ALA A 38 -1.69 6.40 -4.75
N GLY A 39 -0.47 5.98 -4.37
CA GLY A 39 0.61 6.87 -4.00
C GLY A 39 0.29 7.58 -2.69
N SER A 40 0.39 8.91 -2.66
CA SER A 40 0.00 9.73 -1.51
C SER A 40 -1.51 9.93 -1.39
N ARG A 41 -2.31 9.52 -2.38
CA ARG A 41 -3.77 9.64 -2.31
C ARG A 41 -4.33 8.57 -1.39
N SER A 42 -5.19 8.99 -0.47
CA SER A 42 -6.00 8.07 0.31
C SER A 42 -7.01 7.35 -0.60
N PHE A 43 -7.52 6.20 -0.16
CA PHE A 43 -8.59 5.51 -0.88
C PHE A 43 -9.86 6.36 -1.00
N ALA A 44 -10.18 7.19 -0.01
CA ALA A 44 -11.31 8.11 -0.09
C ALA A 44 -11.14 9.12 -1.24
N CYS A 45 -9.93 9.68 -1.41
CA CYS A 45 -9.64 10.58 -2.52
C CYS A 45 -9.71 9.87 -3.89
N VAL A 46 -9.30 8.60 -3.96
CA VAL A 46 -9.41 7.82 -5.21
C VAL A 46 -10.86 7.54 -5.55
N VAL A 47 -11.68 7.13 -4.56
CA VAL A 47 -13.12 6.93 -4.74
C VAL A 47 -13.78 8.22 -5.22
N GLU A 48 -13.58 9.33 -4.52
CA GLU A 48 -14.20 10.61 -4.89
C GLU A 48 -13.86 11.00 -6.33
N ALA A 49 -12.58 10.97 -6.71
CA ALA A 49 -12.14 11.35 -8.05
C ALA A 49 -12.78 10.47 -9.14
N GLU A 50 -12.88 9.17 -8.88
CA GLU A 50 -13.48 8.21 -9.82
C GLU A 50 -15.01 8.35 -9.88
N GLU A 51 -15.69 8.57 -8.75
CA GLU A 51 -17.15 8.81 -8.72
C GLU A 51 -17.52 10.12 -9.44
N VAL A 52 -16.71 11.17 -9.28
CA VAL A 52 -16.88 12.44 -9.99
C VAL A 52 -16.69 12.27 -11.50
N SER A 53 -15.67 11.49 -11.91
CA SER A 53 -15.38 11.26 -13.32
C SER A 53 -16.39 10.34 -14.01
N SER A 54 -16.84 9.28 -13.32
CA SER A 54 -17.74 8.25 -13.88
C SER A 54 -19.22 8.58 -13.69
N GLY A 55 -19.56 9.44 -12.72
CA GLY A 55 -20.93 9.68 -12.29
C GLY A 55 -21.58 8.50 -11.58
N GLN A 56 -20.81 7.46 -11.23
CA GLN A 56 -21.29 6.22 -10.62
C GLN A 56 -20.58 5.95 -9.30
N LYS A 57 -21.25 5.24 -8.39
CA LYS A 57 -20.63 4.81 -7.13
C LYS A 57 -19.56 3.75 -7.37
N VAL A 58 -18.39 3.95 -6.75
CA VAL A 58 -17.26 3.02 -6.91
C VAL A 58 -17.41 1.85 -5.95
N GLY A 59 -17.48 0.64 -6.50
CA GLY A 59 -17.52 -0.60 -5.72
C GLY A 59 -16.17 -0.93 -5.10
N ARG A 60 -16.16 -1.81 -4.08
CA ARG A 60 -14.92 -2.25 -3.42
C ARG A 60 -13.95 -2.96 -4.37
N LEU A 61 -14.45 -3.77 -5.31
CA LEU A 61 -13.60 -4.44 -6.30
C LEU A 61 -13.07 -3.46 -7.33
N GLN A 62 -13.88 -2.51 -7.77
CA GLN A 62 -13.45 -1.47 -8.70
C GLN A 62 -12.37 -0.59 -8.05
N LEU A 63 -12.56 -0.19 -6.78
CA LEU A 63 -11.53 0.50 -6.01
C LEU A 63 -10.26 -0.33 -5.88
N PHE A 64 -10.37 -1.62 -5.59
CA PHE A 64 -9.22 -2.53 -5.53
C PHE A 64 -8.48 -2.58 -6.88
N ASP A 65 -9.21 -2.70 -7.99
CA ASP A 65 -8.66 -2.73 -9.34
C ASP A 65 -7.91 -1.43 -9.69
N ILE A 66 -8.53 -0.28 -9.46
CA ILE A 66 -7.94 1.06 -9.68
C ILE A 66 -6.67 1.23 -8.85
N THR A 67 -6.70 0.81 -7.59
CA THR A 67 -5.62 1.07 -6.62
C THR A 67 -4.52 0.02 -6.64
N HIS A 68 -4.62 -1.07 -7.40
CA HIS A 68 -3.59 -2.11 -7.44
C HIS A 68 -3.06 -2.37 -8.86
N ARG A 69 -3.48 -1.57 -9.84
CA ARG A 69 -2.89 -1.50 -11.19
C ARG A 69 -1.88 -0.39 -11.32
N LYS A 70 -0.91 -0.58 -12.22
CA LYS A 70 -0.02 0.50 -12.68
C LYS A 70 -0.82 1.55 -13.44
N LYS A 71 -0.19 2.70 -13.69
CA LYS A 71 -0.79 3.80 -14.46
C LYS A 71 -1.17 3.41 -15.90
N ASP A 72 -0.53 2.38 -16.46
CA ASP A 72 -0.84 1.82 -17.78
C ASP A 72 -1.95 0.76 -17.75
N GLY A 73 -2.55 0.50 -16.58
CA GLY A 73 -3.59 -0.52 -16.39
C GLY A 73 -3.06 -1.95 -16.24
N SER A 74 -1.74 -2.19 -16.38
CA SER A 74 -1.16 -3.51 -16.20
C SER A 74 -1.06 -3.90 -14.71
N PRO A 75 -1.14 -5.21 -14.39
CA PRO A 75 -0.84 -5.69 -13.05
C PRO A 75 0.61 -5.38 -12.64
N MET A 76 0.83 -5.28 -11.33
CA MET A 76 2.17 -5.05 -10.79
C MET A 76 3.18 -6.13 -11.18
N THR A 77 2.74 -7.37 -11.06
CA THR A 77 3.46 -8.61 -11.43
C THR A 77 2.46 -9.58 -12.06
N SER A 78 2.95 -10.63 -12.73
CA SER A 78 2.10 -11.70 -13.27
C SER A 78 1.28 -12.39 -12.17
N GLU A 79 1.90 -12.76 -11.05
CA GLU A 79 1.24 -13.36 -9.88
C GLU A 79 0.12 -12.45 -9.34
N ALA A 80 0.36 -11.14 -9.28
CA ALA A 80 -0.66 -10.19 -8.86
C ALA A 80 -1.84 -10.17 -9.84
N GLY A 81 -1.55 -10.23 -11.15
CA GLY A 81 -2.57 -10.31 -12.19
C GLY A 81 -3.46 -11.55 -12.06
N GLU A 82 -2.87 -12.72 -11.82
CA GLU A 82 -3.61 -13.98 -11.63
C GLU A 82 -4.55 -13.90 -10.42
N ILE A 83 -4.06 -13.37 -9.30
CA ILE A 83 -4.87 -13.21 -8.08
C ILE A 83 -5.99 -12.18 -8.30
N MET A 84 -5.72 -11.08 -9.02
CA MET A 84 -6.75 -10.09 -9.35
C MET A 84 -7.86 -10.71 -10.21
N VAL A 85 -7.50 -11.46 -11.25
CA VAL A 85 -8.46 -12.18 -12.12
C VAL A 85 -9.27 -13.17 -11.29
N TYR A 86 -8.63 -13.94 -10.40
CA TYR A 86 -9.33 -14.86 -9.50
C TYR A 86 -10.33 -14.12 -8.60
N LEU A 87 -9.94 -12.99 -8.00
CA LEU A 87 -10.80 -12.22 -7.10
C LEU A 87 -11.99 -11.58 -7.84
N LEU A 88 -11.75 -11.07 -9.05
CA LEU A 88 -12.78 -10.41 -9.86
C LEU A 88 -13.80 -11.42 -10.43
N ASN A 89 -13.39 -12.66 -10.71
CA ASN A 89 -14.27 -13.71 -11.26
C ASN A 89 -15.06 -14.51 -10.21
N LYS A 90 -14.83 -14.28 -8.91
CA LYS A 90 -15.47 -15.06 -7.83
C LYS A 90 -16.80 -14.46 -7.34
N ILE A 91 -17.30 -13.43 -8.03
CA ILE A 91 -18.56 -12.72 -7.76
C ILE A 91 -19.38 -12.76 -9.03
#